data_AF-A0A960FRC0-F1
#
_entry.id   AF-A0A960FRC0-F1
#
_cell.length_a   1.000
_cell.length_b   1.000
_cell.length_c   1.000
_cell.angle_alpha   90.00
_cell.angle_beta   90.00
_cell.angle_gamma   90.00
#
_symmetry.space_group_name_H-M   'P 1'
#
loop_
_entity.id
_entity.type
_entity.pdbx_description
1 polymer ?
#
loop_
_entity_poly.entity_id
_entity_poly.type
_entity_poly.pdbx_seq_one_letter_code
_entity_poly.pdbx_strand_id
1 'polypeptide(L)'
;MRAARRRWGTAALVAVALLAALVAGGAGAGAAPRPDAGGQTDVPLSGACPGGLSIVAVPESGPPMCTHGPDPGVTPTDLAAQGGGRTEASAGIQCYGNGTSGPRVQLLYAYSGTNRLASLRDRMARRAAEVDAIFDASARQTGGERHVRWLTDANCDLDIRAVRVTSTAVPVTAFSSLLIPQLKSAGYTSSSRKYLVWVDTGTSITVGGNVACSGIGTLYADEEPDPERNYNNTQGGYTRVDDKCLFPVFDPVGGKVEAHEL
;
A
#
# COMPACT_ATOMS: atom_id res chain seq x y z
N MET A 1 -26.08 61.63 -40.07
CA MET A 1 -24.94 61.38 -39.16
C MET A 1 -24.07 60.28 -39.76
N ARG A 2 -22.76 60.42 -39.60
CA ARG A 2 -21.70 59.83 -40.45
C ARG A 2 -21.58 58.31 -40.34
N ALA A 3 -21.27 57.68 -41.47
CA ALA A 3 -20.83 56.29 -41.59
C ALA A 3 -19.43 56.09 -40.97
N ALA A 4 -19.21 54.93 -40.33
CA ALA A 4 -17.87 54.44 -39.99
C ALA A 4 -17.76 52.95 -40.35
N ARG A 5 -17.11 52.70 -41.49
CA ARG A 5 -16.45 51.43 -41.83
C ARG A 5 -15.10 51.36 -41.09
N ARG A 6 -14.53 50.14 -41.05
CA ARG A 6 -13.10 49.74 -40.85
C ARG A 6 -12.87 49.04 -39.49
N ARG A 7 -12.03 48.01 -39.38
CA ARG A 7 -11.19 47.24 -40.32
C ARG A 7 -10.78 45.97 -39.57
N TRP A 8 -10.67 44.86 -40.28
CA TRP A 8 -9.97 43.66 -39.80
C TRP A 8 -8.49 43.98 -39.62
N GLY A 9 -7.94 43.62 -38.46
CA GLY A 9 -6.52 43.68 -38.14
C GLY A 9 -6.05 42.30 -37.71
N THR A 10 -5.42 41.59 -38.62
CA THR A 10 -4.61 40.39 -38.39
C THR A 10 -3.46 40.71 -37.44
N ALA A 11 -3.44 40.10 -36.26
CA ALA A 11 -2.27 40.12 -35.38
C ALA A 11 -1.39 38.90 -35.68
N ALA A 12 -0.14 39.19 -36.01
CA ALA A 12 0.88 38.24 -36.44
C ALA A 12 1.33 37.31 -35.31
N LEU A 13 1.45 36.03 -35.64
CA LEU A 13 2.19 35.03 -34.88
C LEU A 13 3.67 35.41 -34.84
N VAL A 14 4.19 35.72 -33.65
CA VAL A 14 5.63 35.78 -33.39
C VAL A 14 6.07 34.40 -32.93
N ALA A 15 6.67 33.64 -33.85
CA ALA A 15 7.36 32.39 -33.55
C ALA A 15 8.73 32.72 -32.96
N VAL A 16 8.91 32.46 -31.66
CA VAL A 16 10.23 32.49 -31.02
C VAL A 16 10.87 31.11 -31.20
N ALA A 17 11.85 31.03 -32.10
CA ALA A 17 12.71 29.87 -32.24
C ALA A 17 13.79 29.90 -31.15
N LEU A 18 13.67 29.01 -30.16
CA LEU A 18 14.74 28.72 -29.20
C LEU A 18 15.59 27.57 -29.76
N LEU A 19 16.77 27.90 -30.28
CA LEU A 19 17.85 26.94 -30.48
C LEU A 19 18.41 26.55 -29.11
N ALA A 20 18.22 25.30 -28.70
CA ALA A 20 19.00 24.68 -27.62
C ALA A 20 20.03 23.73 -28.27
N ALA A 21 21.31 24.06 -28.09
CA ALA A 21 22.42 23.25 -28.52
C ALA A 21 22.50 21.96 -27.69
N LEU A 22 22.49 20.80 -28.35
CA LEU A 22 22.87 19.53 -27.74
C LEU A 22 24.38 19.52 -27.50
N VAL A 23 24.79 19.52 -26.23
CA VAL A 23 26.12 19.09 -25.82
C VAL A 23 25.98 17.67 -25.27
N ALA A 24 26.45 16.68 -26.05
CA ALA A 24 26.58 15.31 -25.61
C ALA A 24 27.76 15.19 -24.63
N GLY A 25 27.48 15.33 -23.34
CA GLY A 25 28.41 15.01 -22.26
C GLY A 25 28.22 13.55 -21.83
N GLY A 26 29.02 12.64 -22.39
CA GLY A 26 29.12 11.26 -21.90
C GLY A 26 29.83 11.23 -20.56
N ALA A 27 29.07 11.12 -19.46
CA ALA A 27 29.59 10.80 -18.14
C ALA A 27 29.31 9.32 -17.88
N GLY A 28 30.32 8.47 -18.09
CA GLY A 28 30.32 7.09 -17.60
C GLY A 28 30.33 7.11 -16.08
N ALA A 29 29.20 6.78 -15.44
CA ALA A 29 29.15 6.53 -14.01
C ALA A 29 29.86 5.20 -13.74
N GLY A 30 31.09 5.28 -13.24
CA GLY A 30 31.79 4.15 -12.65
C GLY A 30 31.00 3.63 -11.46
N ALA A 31 30.70 2.33 -11.45
CA ALA A 31 30.08 1.65 -10.34
C ALA A 31 30.98 1.77 -9.10
N ALA A 32 30.49 2.48 -8.08
CA ALA A 32 31.11 2.45 -6.75
C ALA A 32 30.92 1.05 -6.14
N PRO A 33 31.96 0.47 -5.50
CA PRO A 33 31.82 -0.81 -4.82
C PRO A 33 30.87 -0.70 -3.63
N ARG A 34 29.90 -1.64 -3.54
CA ARG A 34 29.02 -1.77 -2.37
C ARG A 34 29.87 -2.18 -1.15
N PRO A 35 29.65 -1.56 0.03
CA PRO A 35 30.25 -2.06 1.25
C PRO A 35 29.58 -3.38 1.64
N ASP A 36 30.42 -4.38 1.93
CA ASP A 36 30.03 -5.71 2.38
C ASP A 36 29.17 -5.63 3.65
N ALA A 37 27.87 -5.90 3.50
CA ALA A 37 27.02 -6.26 4.62
C ALA A 37 27.32 -7.72 4.97
N GLY A 38 28.00 -7.92 6.10
CA GLY A 38 28.42 -9.23 6.57
C GLY A 38 27.28 -10.23 6.72
N GLY A 39 27.55 -11.46 6.27
CA GLY A 39 26.96 -12.68 6.83
C GLY A 39 25.53 -13.00 6.43
N GLN A 40 25.19 -12.98 5.14
CA GLN A 40 24.09 -13.80 4.64
C GLN A 40 24.62 -15.20 4.38
N THR A 41 24.23 -16.17 5.22
CA THR A 41 24.34 -17.57 4.85
C THR A 41 23.42 -17.80 3.64
N ASP A 42 24.00 -18.23 2.52
CA ASP A 42 23.27 -18.66 1.33
C ASP A 42 22.19 -19.69 1.72
N VAL A 43 20.94 -19.25 1.82
CA VAL A 43 19.80 -20.15 1.94
C VAL A 43 19.46 -20.63 0.52
N PRO A 44 19.47 -21.94 0.23
CA PRO A 44 19.22 -22.45 -1.11
C PRO A 44 17.86 -21.96 -1.66
N LEU A 45 17.85 -21.54 -2.93
CA LEU A 45 16.67 -21.12 -3.71
C LEU A 45 15.74 -22.29 -4.08
N SER A 46 15.45 -23.18 -3.12
CA SER A 46 14.55 -24.34 -3.30
C SER A 46 13.57 -24.55 -2.13
N GLY A 47 13.31 -23.50 -1.35
CA GLY A 47 12.22 -23.48 -0.38
C GLY A 47 10.89 -23.12 -1.03
N ALA A 48 9.77 -23.52 -0.41
CA ALA A 48 8.42 -23.20 -0.86
C ALA A 48 8.11 -21.67 -0.89
N CYS A 49 9.00 -20.86 -0.31
CA CYS A 49 9.10 -19.41 -0.51
C CYS A 49 10.56 -19.08 -0.96
N PRO A 50 10.80 -18.74 -2.24
CA PRO A 50 12.13 -18.45 -2.76
C PRO A 50 12.58 -17.01 -2.45
N GLY A 51 13.84 -16.67 -2.76
CA GLY A 51 14.30 -15.28 -2.84
C GLY A 51 14.36 -14.50 -1.52
N GLY A 52 14.63 -15.17 -0.40
CA GLY A 52 14.67 -14.53 0.93
C GLY A 52 13.31 -14.34 1.58
N LEU A 53 12.25 -14.86 0.97
CA LEU A 53 10.92 -14.89 1.56
C LEU A 53 10.80 -15.95 2.66
N SER A 54 9.95 -15.67 3.65
CA SER A 54 9.62 -16.58 4.75
C SER A 54 8.19 -17.09 4.66
N ILE A 55 7.96 -18.34 5.06
CA ILE A 55 6.61 -18.92 5.13
C ILE A 55 5.84 -18.29 6.30
N VAL A 56 4.65 -17.78 6.03
CA VAL A 56 3.71 -17.20 7.02
C VAL A 56 2.62 -18.19 7.40
N ALA A 57 2.06 -18.87 6.42
CA ALA A 57 1.01 -19.86 6.63
C ALA A 57 1.01 -20.87 5.49
N VAL A 58 0.58 -22.09 5.79
CA VAL A 58 0.31 -23.12 4.78
C VAL A 58 -1.22 -23.24 4.68
N PRO A 59 -1.86 -22.81 3.58
CA PRO A 59 -3.28 -23.03 3.38
C PRO A 59 -3.57 -24.53 3.21
N GLU A 60 -4.80 -24.96 3.47
CA GLU A 60 -5.21 -26.36 3.31
C GLU A 60 -5.08 -26.86 1.86
N SER A 61 -5.19 -25.93 0.90
CA SER A 61 -4.97 -26.16 -0.52
C SER A 61 -4.14 -25.02 -1.12
N GLY A 62 -3.20 -25.35 -1.99
CA GLY A 62 -2.35 -24.39 -2.70
C GLY A 62 -0.95 -24.23 -2.07
N PRO A 63 -0.10 -23.38 -2.66
CA PRO A 63 1.24 -23.10 -2.14
C PRO A 63 1.17 -22.33 -0.80
N PRO A 64 2.25 -22.35 0.01
CA PRO A 64 2.31 -21.54 1.21
C PRO A 64 2.20 -20.05 0.89
N MET A 65 1.65 -19.31 1.84
CA MET A 65 1.73 -17.86 1.88
C MET A 65 3.12 -17.46 2.37
N CYS A 66 3.77 -16.59 1.63
CA CYS A 66 5.09 -16.06 1.88
C CYS A 66 5.03 -14.61 2.35
N THR A 67 6.13 -14.10 2.93
CA THR A 67 6.34 -12.69 3.24
C THR A 67 7.80 -12.32 3.06
N HIS A 68 8.11 -11.07 2.73
CA HIS A 68 9.47 -10.53 2.80
C HIS A 68 9.86 -10.09 4.23
N GLY A 69 8.98 -10.31 5.22
CA GLY A 69 9.17 -9.84 6.58
C GLY A 69 8.71 -8.40 6.75
N PRO A 70 8.83 -7.84 7.97
CA PRO A 70 8.39 -6.49 8.23
C PRO A 70 9.27 -5.46 7.55
N ASP A 71 8.65 -4.44 6.99
CA ASP A 71 9.37 -3.32 6.39
C ASP A 71 10.04 -2.44 7.46
N PRO A 72 11.19 -1.84 7.15
CA PRO A 72 11.78 -0.82 8.01
C PRO A 72 10.76 0.27 8.31
N GLY A 73 10.52 0.52 9.59
CA GLY A 73 9.56 1.54 9.99
C GLY A 73 10.05 2.94 9.67
N VAL A 74 9.17 3.76 9.08
CA VAL A 74 9.43 5.17 8.80
C VAL A 74 9.07 6.00 10.02
N THR A 75 10.01 6.79 10.54
CA THR A 75 9.80 7.69 11.67
C THR A 75 9.53 9.14 11.22
N PRO A 76 8.96 10.01 12.07
CA PRO A 76 8.85 11.44 11.78
C PRO A 76 10.20 12.11 11.47
N THR A 77 11.28 11.65 12.08
CA THR A 77 12.64 12.14 11.82
C THR A 77 13.07 11.81 10.39
N ASP A 78 12.76 10.61 9.91
CA ASP A 78 13.06 10.20 8.53
C ASP A 78 12.29 11.06 7.53
N LEU A 79 11.01 11.32 7.81
CA LEU A 79 10.18 12.19 6.97
C LEU A 79 10.69 13.63 6.93
N ALA A 80 11.16 14.16 8.07
CA ALA A 80 11.74 15.49 8.15
C ALA A 80 13.06 15.57 7.35
N ALA A 81 13.91 14.54 7.46
CA ALA A 81 15.16 14.45 6.70
C ALA A 81 14.93 14.38 5.17
N GLN A 82 13.82 13.78 4.74
CA GLN A 82 13.40 13.71 3.33
C GLN A 82 12.73 14.99 2.83
N GLY A 83 12.67 16.06 3.64
CA GLY A 83 12.10 17.34 3.25
C GLY A 83 10.56 17.39 3.25
N GLY A 84 9.90 16.42 3.89
CA GLY A 84 8.45 16.27 3.87
C GLY A 84 7.97 15.76 2.51
N GLY A 85 7.62 14.48 2.43
CA GLY A 85 7.03 13.93 1.21
C GLY A 85 5.66 14.54 0.91
N ARG A 86 5.25 14.49 -0.36
CA ARG A 86 3.88 14.89 -0.74
C ARG A 86 2.92 13.77 -0.36
N THR A 87 1.81 14.15 0.27
CA THR A 87 0.65 13.27 0.43
C THR A 87 0.11 12.89 -0.93
N GLU A 88 -0.23 11.62 -1.10
CA GLU A 88 -0.87 11.15 -2.33
C GLU A 88 -2.25 11.78 -2.49
N ALA A 89 -2.55 12.27 -3.70
CA ALA A 89 -3.85 12.83 -4.01
C ALA A 89 -4.85 11.69 -4.21
N SER A 90 -5.98 11.70 -3.47
CA SER A 90 -6.99 10.65 -3.56
C SER A 90 -8.23 11.12 -4.32
N ALA A 91 -8.76 10.30 -5.23
CA ALA A 91 -10.03 10.55 -5.93
C ALA A 91 -11.26 9.97 -5.20
N GLY A 92 -11.08 9.43 -3.98
CA GLY A 92 -12.08 8.62 -3.29
C GLY A 92 -11.92 7.13 -3.59
N ILE A 93 -12.89 6.32 -3.20
CA ILE A 93 -12.95 4.88 -3.53
C ILE A 93 -14.06 4.61 -4.54
N GLN A 94 -13.87 3.59 -5.37
CA GLN A 94 -14.88 3.12 -6.31
C GLN A 94 -15.66 1.93 -5.74
N CYS A 95 -16.94 1.86 -6.10
CA CYS A 95 -17.85 0.80 -5.71
C CYS A 95 -18.11 -0.13 -6.89
N TYR A 96 -17.86 -1.42 -6.71
CA TYR A 96 -17.92 -2.40 -7.79
C TYR A 96 -19.02 -3.43 -7.56
N GLY A 97 -19.98 -3.47 -8.50
CA GLY A 97 -21.13 -4.36 -8.43
C GLY A 97 -21.94 -4.11 -7.16
N ASN A 98 -22.14 -5.14 -6.34
CA ASN A 98 -22.83 -5.06 -5.06
C ASN A 98 -21.89 -4.78 -3.87
N GLY A 99 -20.65 -4.36 -4.12
CA GLY A 99 -19.63 -4.11 -3.09
C GLY A 99 -18.97 -5.37 -2.50
N THR A 100 -19.55 -6.56 -2.69
CA THR A 100 -19.18 -7.77 -1.93
C THR A 100 -18.82 -9.00 -2.77
N SER A 101 -19.34 -9.14 -3.98
CA SER A 101 -19.13 -10.34 -4.81
C SER A 101 -17.76 -10.37 -5.50
N GLY A 102 -17.09 -11.53 -5.48
CA GLY A 102 -15.77 -11.74 -6.08
C GLY A 102 -14.62 -11.21 -5.20
N PRO A 103 -13.38 -11.17 -5.73
CA PRO A 103 -12.21 -10.70 -4.99
C PRO A 103 -12.38 -9.27 -4.48
N ARG A 104 -12.12 -9.05 -3.19
CA ARG A 104 -12.18 -7.73 -2.54
C ARG A 104 -11.02 -7.55 -1.56
N VAL A 105 -10.61 -6.30 -1.37
CA VAL A 105 -9.82 -5.91 -0.21
C VAL A 105 -10.76 -5.51 0.92
N GLN A 106 -10.67 -6.18 2.06
CA GLN A 106 -11.49 -5.92 3.24
C GLN A 106 -10.66 -5.22 4.32
N LEU A 107 -11.20 -4.14 4.86
CA LEU A 107 -10.51 -3.32 5.86
C LEU A 107 -10.83 -3.79 7.27
N LEU A 108 -9.79 -4.09 8.03
CA LEU A 108 -9.90 -4.50 9.43
C LEU A 108 -9.14 -3.53 10.34
N TYR A 109 -9.68 -3.32 11.53
CA TYR A 109 -9.01 -2.65 12.64
C TYR A 109 -8.87 -3.63 13.80
N ALA A 110 -7.66 -4.17 14.00
CA ALA A 110 -7.38 -5.12 15.07
C ALA A 110 -6.97 -4.38 16.34
N TYR A 111 -7.58 -4.71 17.48
CA TYR A 111 -7.31 -4.03 18.75
C TYR A 111 -7.24 -5.01 19.93
N SER A 112 -6.36 -4.74 20.89
CA SER A 112 -6.26 -5.51 22.13
C SER A 112 -6.83 -4.78 23.35
N GLY A 113 -6.73 -3.45 23.38
CA GLY A 113 -7.26 -2.58 24.43
C GLY A 113 -8.62 -1.98 24.09
N THR A 114 -8.67 -0.65 24.03
CA THR A 114 -9.84 0.12 23.64
C THR A 114 -10.04 0.09 22.13
N ASN A 115 -11.27 -0.16 21.68
CA ASN A 115 -11.60 -0.05 20.26
C ASN A 115 -11.68 1.42 19.85
N ARG A 116 -10.75 1.90 19.00
CA ARG A 116 -10.72 3.28 18.50
C ARG A 116 -11.21 3.43 17.06
N LEU A 117 -11.83 2.39 16.47
CA LEU A 117 -12.28 2.40 15.07
C LEU A 117 -13.13 3.64 14.74
N ALA A 118 -14.08 4.00 15.60
CA ALA A 118 -14.95 5.15 15.36
C ALA A 118 -14.16 6.47 15.15
N SER A 119 -13.06 6.66 15.89
CA SER A 119 -12.19 7.85 15.77
C SER A 119 -11.21 7.80 14.60
N LEU A 120 -10.96 6.61 14.05
CA LEU A 120 -9.98 6.37 12.98
C LEU A 120 -10.62 6.13 11.62
N ARG A 121 -11.93 5.87 11.56
CA ARG A 121 -12.68 5.50 10.36
C ARG A 121 -12.42 6.44 9.18
N ASP A 122 -12.50 7.76 9.39
CA ASP A 122 -12.29 8.73 8.32
C ASP A 122 -10.85 8.70 7.78
N ARG A 123 -9.88 8.42 8.65
CA ARG A 123 -8.46 8.30 8.26
C ARG A 123 -8.21 7.01 7.49
N MET A 124 -8.83 5.92 7.92
CA MET A 124 -8.77 4.63 7.20
C MET A 124 -9.42 4.75 5.82
N ALA A 125 -10.54 5.47 5.71
CA ALA A 125 -11.19 5.74 4.42
C ALA A 125 -10.30 6.58 3.50
N ARG A 126 -9.63 7.60 4.05
CA ARG A 126 -8.63 8.38 3.31
C ARG A 126 -7.47 7.52 2.82
N ARG A 127 -6.91 6.65 3.67
CA ARG A 127 -5.84 5.72 3.27
C ARG A 127 -6.28 4.77 2.18
N ALA A 128 -7.47 4.20 2.26
CA ALA A 128 -7.99 3.36 1.19
C ALA A 128 -8.07 4.11 -0.16
N ALA A 129 -8.48 5.38 -0.15
CA ALA A 129 -8.52 6.20 -1.35
C ALA A 129 -7.12 6.58 -1.87
N GLU A 130 -6.13 6.76 -0.98
CA GLU A 130 -4.72 6.97 -1.36
C GLU A 130 -4.12 5.70 -1.98
N VAL A 131 -4.37 4.53 -1.39
CA VAL A 131 -3.94 3.23 -1.93
C VAL A 131 -4.51 3.02 -3.34
N ASP A 132 -5.80 3.28 -3.54
CA ASP A 132 -6.42 3.19 -4.87
C ASP A 132 -5.72 4.09 -5.90
N ALA A 133 -5.47 5.35 -5.54
CA ALA A 133 -4.78 6.30 -6.41
C ALA A 133 -3.35 5.87 -6.75
N ILE A 134 -2.63 5.21 -5.83
CA ILE A 134 -1.29 4.66 -6.07
C ILE A 134 -1.33 3.53 -7.10
N PHE A 135 -2.25 2.57 -6.95
CA PHE A 135 -2.39 1.46 -7.91
C PHE A 135 -2.75 1.96 -9.30
N ASP A 136 -3.64 2.94 -9.38
CA ASP A 136 -4.07 3.56 -10.62
C ASP A 136 -2.94 4.37 -11.27
N ALA A 137 -2.23 5.20 -10.49
CA ALA A 137 -1.05 5.92 -10.96
C ALA A 137 0.05 4.97 -11.47
N SER A 138 0.27 3.83 -10.80
CA SER A 138 1.21 2.80 -11.24
C SER A 138 0.77 2.18 -12.59
N ALA A 139 -0.51 1.83 -12.72
CA ALA A 139 -1.04 1.28 -13.97
C ALA A 139 -0.92 2.27 -15.15
N ARG A 140 -1.17 3.56 -14.91
CA ARG A 140 -1.03 4.61 -15.93
C ARG A 140 0.39 4.73 -16.48
N GLN A 141 1.43 4.39 -15.72
CA GLN A 141 2.81 4.39 -16.22
C GLN A 141 3.03 3.41 -17.38
N THR A 142 2.18 2.38 -17.49
CA THR A 142 2.21 1.41 -18.59
C THR A 142 1.01 1.56 -19.54
N GLY A 143 0.29 2.69 -19.47
CA GLY A 143 -0.87 2.98 -20.30
C GLY A 143 -2.16 2.27 -19.88
N GLY A 144 -2.17 1.65 -18.70
CA GLY A 144 -3.35 0.99 -18.13
C GLY A 144 -4.09 1.83 -17.09
N GLU A 145 -5.12 1.23 -16.52
CA GLU A 145 -5.90 1.72 -15.38
C GLU A 145 -6.17 0.55 -14.45
N ARG A 146 -5.94 0.72 -13.15
CA ARG A 146 -6.21 -0.31 -12.14
C ARG A 146 -6.67 0.33 -10.84
N HIS A 147 -7.79 -0.15 -10.34
CA HIS A 147 -8.36 0.29 -9.07
C HIS A 147 -8.50 -0.88 -8.12
N VAL A 148 -8.37 -0.58 -6.82
CA VAL A 148 -8.59 -1.54 -5.76
C VAL A 148 -10.09 -1.76 -5.59
N ARG A 149 -10.51 -3.02 -5.65
CA ARG A 149 -11.90 -3.41 -5.38
C ARG A 149 -12.09 -3.54 -3.87
N TRP A 150 -12.44 -2.45 -3.22
CA TRP A 150 -12.74 -2.45 -1.78
C TRP A 150 -14.04 -3.17 -1.47
N LEU A 151 -14.10 -3.84 -0.31
CA LEU A 151 -15.35 -4.34 0.25
C LEU A 151 -16.18 -3.13 0.72
N THR A 152 -17.38 -2.99 0.18
CA THR A 152 -18.32 -1.94 0.56
C THR A 152 -19.68 -2.51 0.94
N ASP A 153 -20.47 -1.71 1.66
CA ASP A 153 -21.89 -2.00 1.86
C ASP A 153 -22.75 -1.58 0.65
N ALA A 154 -24.07 -1.69 0.79
CA ALA A 154 -25.03 -1.36 -0.26
C ALA A 154 -25.11 0.15 -0.59
N ASN A 155 -24.60 1.01 0.30
CA ASN A 155 -24.51 2.46 0.07
C ASN A 155 -23.15 2.85 -0.52
N CYS A 156 -22.30 1.86 -0.85
CA CYS A 156 -20.94 2.07 -1.32
C CYS A 156 -20.00 2.69 -0.27
N ASP A 157 -20.33 2.56 1.01
CA ASP A 157 -19.44 2.91 2.10
C ASP A 157 -18.47 1.76 2.38
N LEU A 158 -17.22 2.08 2.71
CA LEU A 158 -16.20 1.09 3.08
C LEU A 158 -16.68 0.23 4.25
N ASP A 159 -16.64 -1.09 4.06
CA ASP A 159 -16.91 -2.03 5.14
C ASP A 159 -15.67 -2.22 6.02
N ILE A 160 -15.53 -1.35 7.02
CA ILE A 160 -14.44 -1.39 8.00
C ILE A 160 -14.91 -2.09 9.29
N ARG A 161 -14.29 -3.21 9.62
CA ARG A 161 -14.64 -4.05 10.79
C ARG A 161 -13.58 -3.97 11.88
N ALA A 162 -14.02 -3.86 13.13
CA ALA A 162 -13.14 -3.98 14.29
C ALA A 162 -13.01 -5.44 14.71
N VAL A 163 -11.80 -5.88 15.06
CA VAL A 163 -11.50 -7.25 15.50
C VAL A 163 -10.73 -7.21 16.81
N ARG A 164 -11.28 -7.83 17.85
CA ARG A 164 -10.55 -7.97 19.11
C ARG A 164 -9.50 -9.06 18.98
N VAL A 165 -8.26 -8.74 19.34
CA VAL A 165 -7.13 -9.67 19.38
C VAL A 165 -6.46 -9.64 20.76
N THR A 166 -5.64 -10.64 21.07
CA THR A 166 -4.82 -10.60 22.29
C THR A 166 -3.70 -9.56 22.15
N SER A 167 -3.25 -8.98 23.27
CA SER A 167 -2.10 -8.07 23.25
C SER A 167 -0.83 -8.74 22.73
N THR A 168 -0.69 -10.06 22.88
CA THR A 168 0.43 -10.84 22.34
C THR A 168 0.40 -10.98 20.82
N ALA A 169 -0.73 -10.73 20.15
CA ALA A 169 -0.83 -10.72 18.69
C ALA A 169 -0.50 -9.37 18.05
N VAL A 170 -0.33 -8.30 18.86
CA VAL A 170 -0.05 -6.94 18.39
C VAL A 170 1.37 -6.75 17.82
N PRO A 171 2.44 -7.31 18.43
CA PRO A 171 3.79 -7.16 17.90
C PRO A 171 3.91 -7.70 16.48
N VAL A 172 4.69 -7.02 15.64
CA VAL A 172 4.89 -7.44 14.23
C VAL A 172 5.49 -8.84 14.10
N THR A 173 6.32 -9.26 15.06
CA THR A 173 6.89 -10.62 15.15
C THR A 173 5.84 -11.71 15.39
N ALA A 174 4.62 -11.34 15.80
CA ALA A 174 3.51 -12.24 16.05
C ALA A 174 2.54 -12.36 14.86
N PHE A 175 2.86 -11.72 13.72
CA PHE A 175 2.02 -11.68 12.51
C PHE A 175 1.55 -13.08 12.08
N SER A 176 2.51 -13.98 11.81
CA SER A 176 2.24 -15.34 11.35
C SER A 176 1.70 -16.24 12.46
N SER A 177 2.29 -16.16 13.66
CA SER A 177 2.08 -17.14 14.72
C SER A 177 0.85 -16.90 15.59
N LEU A 178 0.38 -15.65 15.68
CA LEU A 178 -0.75 -15.28 16.55
C LEU A 178 -1.80 -14.42 15.84
N LEU A 179 -1.42 -13.38 15.09
CA LEU A 179 -2.40 -12.47 14.50
C LEU A 179 -3.26 -13.17 13.42
N ILE A 180 -2.63 -13.78 12.41
CA ILE A 180 -3.37 -14.48 11.34
C ILE A 180 -4.26 -15.60 11.92
N PRO A 181 -3.79 -16.48 12.83
CA PRO A 181 -4.65 -17.47 13.47
C PRO A 181 -5.86 -16.87 14.20
N GLN A 182 -5.70 -15.71 14.87
CA GLN A 182 -6.81 -15.03 15.53
C GLN A 182 -7.81 -14.41 14.54
N LEU A 183 -7.33 -13.83 13.43
CA LEU A 183 -8.20 -13.35 12.37
C LEU A 183 -9.00 -14.49 11.74
N LYS A 184 -8.36 -15.63 11.47
CA LYS A 184 -9.02 -16.85 10.97
C LYS A 184 -10.08 -17.36 11.97
N SER A 185 -9.73 -17.41 13.25
CA SER A 185 -10.66 -17.79 14.33
C SER A 185 -11.87 -16.83 14.43
N ALA A 186 -11.67 -15.55 14.11
CA ALA A 186 -12.73 -14.55 14.01
C ALA A 186 -13.54 -14.62 12.69
N GLY A 187 -13.25 -15.58 11.80
CA GLY A 187 -14.00 -15.84 10.56
C GLY A 187 -13.42 -15.18 9.30
N TYR A 188 -12.29 -14.50 9.39
CA TYR A 188 -11.63 -13.86 8.24
C TYR A 188 -10.81 -14.89 7.44
N THR A 189 -11.46 -15.86 6.81
CA THR A 189 -10.81 -17.01 6.12
C THR A 189 -11.03 -17.04 4.60
N SER A 190 -11.85 -16.14 4.05
CA SER A 190 -12.22 -16.18 2.62
C SER A 190 -11.02 -16.06 1.68
N SER A 191 -10.93 -16.97 0.70
CA SER A 191 -9.96 -16.89 -0.41
C SER A 191 -10.26 -15.75 -1.38
N SER A 192 -11.44 -15.15 -1.31
CA SER A 192 -11.79 -13.97 -2.14
C SER A 192 -11.49 -12.65 -1.42
N ARG A 193 -10.69 -12.68 -0.35
CA ARG A 193 -10.41 -11.51 0.48
C ARG A 193 -8.92 -11.36 0.74
N LYS A 194 -8.37 -10.20 0.37
CA LYS A 194 -7.14 -9.68 0.98
C LYS A 194 -7.56 -8.78 2.14
N TYR A 195 -7.04 -9.03 3.33
CA TYR A 195 -7.37 -8.25 4.52
C TYR A 195 -6.28 -7.22 4.77
N LEU A 196 -6.60 -5.94 4.59
CA LEU A 196 -5.75 -4.84 5.03
C LEU A 196 -6.05 -4.54 6.50
N VAL A 197 -5.12 -4.89 7.39
CA VAL A 197 -5.36 -4.84 8.84
C VAL A 197 -4.50 -3.75 9.47
N TRP A 198 -5.13 -2.67 9.93
CA TRP A 198 -4.47 -1.76 10.85
C TRP A 198 -4.52 -2.34 12.25
N VAL A 199 -3.35 -2.58 12.84
CA VAL A 199 -3.23 -3.11 14.19
C VAL A 199 -2.99 -1.96 15.15
N ASP A 200 -3.88 -1.82 16.13
CA ASP A 200 -3.73 -0.91 17.26
C ASP A 200 -2.52 -1.32 18.09
N THR A 201 -1.44 -0.55 17.96
CA THR A 201 -0.21 -0.77 18.70
C THR A 201 -0.14 -0.05 20.04
N GLY A 202 -1.21 0.63 20.45
CA GLY A 202 -1.37 1.21 21.78
C GLY A 202 -0.41 2.36 22.13
N THR A 203 0.40 2.84 21.20
CA THR A 203 1.42 3.87 21.49
C THR A 203 0.91 5.27 21.16
N SER A 204 0.89 6.09 22.20
CA SER A 204 0.70 7.54 22.20
C SER A 204 1.40 8.25 21.05
N ILE A 205 0.75 9.28 20.50
CA ILE A 205 1.27 10.33 19.59
C ILE A 205 2.44 11.15 20.18
N THR A 206 3.05 10.73 21.29
CA THR A 206 4.16 11.45 21.90
C THR A 206 5.38 11.32 20.99
N VAL A 207 5.61 12.38 20.23
CA VAL A 207 6.82 12.60 19.43
C VAL A 207 8.01 12.57 20.38
N GLY A 208 8.71 11.44 20.45
CA GLY A 208 9.82 11.27 21.39
C GLY A 208 10.36 9.84 21.57
N GLY A 209 9.68 8.80 21.09
CA GLY A 209 10.24 7.44 21.12
C GLY A 209 9.66 6.54 20.03
N ASN A 210 10.51 6.13 19.07
CA ASN A 210 10.29 5.03 18.11
C ASN A 210 8.85 4.87 17.57
N VAL A 211 8.19 5.99 17.23
CA VAL A 211 6.90 5.98 16.54
C VAL A 211 7.19 5.77 15.06
N ALA A 212 7.01 4.56 14.57
CA ALA A 212 7.27 4.22 13.18
C ALA A 212 6.00 3.71 12.47
N CYS A 213 5.79 4.14 11.23
CA CYS A 213 4.82 3.54 10.32
C CYS A 213 5.53 2.40 9.57
N SER A 214 5.05 1.16 9.74
CA SER A 214 5.60 -0.06 9.16
C SER A 214 4.46 -1.03 8.84
N GLY A 215 4.74 -1.95 7.92
CA GLY A 215 3.83 -3.01 7.52
C GLY A 215 4.52 -4.36 7.34
N ILE A 216 3.68 -5.38 7.19
CA ILE A 216 4.04 -6.71 6.73
C ILE A 216 2.84 -7.34 6.01
N GLY A 217 3.06 -7.86 4.82
CA GLY A 217 2.05 -8.46 3.96
C GLY A 217 2.35 -9.92 3.63
N THR A 218 1.35 -10.59 3.07
CA THR A 218 1.48 -11.94 2.54
C THR A 218 1.34 -11.93 1.03
N LEU A 219 2.19 -12.69 0.35
CA LEU A 219 2.14 -12.95 -1.08
C LEU A 219 2.28 -14.45 -1.36
N TYR A 220 1.87 -14.88 -2.53
CA TYR A 220 2.19 -16.21 -3.04
C TYR A 220 3.36 -16.08 -4.01
N ALA A 221 4.37 -16.94 -3.86
CA ALA A 221 5.50 -17.02 -4.78
C ALA A 221 5.06 -17.66 -6.11
N ASP A 222 4.29 -16.90 -6.87
CA ASP A 222 3.63 -17.33 -8.11
C ASP A 222 3.69 -16.22 -9.15
N GLU A 223 4.46 -16.49 -10.21
CA GLU A 223 4.69 -15.59 -11.34
C GLU A 223 3.84 -15.96 -12.56
N GLU A 224 2.86 -16.86 -12.43
CA GLU A 224 1.96 -17.27 -13.52
C GLU A 224 1.31 -16.03 -14.17
N PRO A 225 1.52 -15.79 -15.48
CA PRO A 225 0.97 -14.62 -16.17
C PRO A 225 -0.54 -14.71 -16.39
N ASP A 226 -1.14 -15.90 -16.40
CA ASP A 226 -2.58 -16.06 -16.50
C ASP A 226 -3.27 -15.56 -15.21
N PRO A 227 -4.09 -14.49 -15.28
CA PRO A 227 -4.69 -13.90 -14.10
C PRO A 227 -5.67 -14.83 -13.39
N GLU A 228 -6.24 -15.83 -14.07
CA GLU A 228 -7.16 -16.81 -13.49
C GLU A 228 -6.42 -17.95 -12.77
N ARG A 229 -5.12 -18.08 -13.00
CA ARG A 229 -4.29 -19.14 -12.41
C ARG A 229 -3.29 -18.62 -11.39
N ASN A 230 -2.96 -17.32 -11.44
CA ASN A 230 -2.09 -16.71 -10.46
C ASN A 230 -2.74 -16.67 -9.07
N TYR A 231 -2.10 -17.30 -8.09
CA TYR A 231 -2.59 -17.37 -6.72
C TYR A 231 -2.73 -15.99 -6.06
N ASN A 232 -1.92 -15.00 -6.43
CA ASN A 232 -2.06 -13.63 -5.92
C ASN A 232 -3.37 -12.95 -6.35
N ASN A 233 -4.00 -13.43 -7.43
CA ASN A 233 -5.27 -12.92 -7.94
C ASN A 233 -6.49 -13.72 -7.45
N THR A 234 -6.28 -15.00 -7.14
CA THR A 234 -7.37 -15.96 -6.87
C THR A 234 -7.49 -16.37 -5.40
N GLN A 235 -6.47 -16.09 -4.59
CA GLN A 235 -6.43 -16.45 -3.18
C GLN A 235 -6.46 -15.23 -2.26
N GLY A 236 -6.80 -15.50 -1.01
CA GLY A 236 -6.86 -14.50 0.03
C GLY A 236 -5.48 -14.15 0.55
N GLY A 237 -5.40 -13.11 1.36
CA GLY A 237 -4.14 -12.67 1.95
C GLY A 237 -4.39 -11.85 3.20
N TYR A 238 -3.36 -11.65 4.00
CA TYR A 238 -3.42 -10.85 5.21
C TYR A 238 -2.29 -9.86 5.17
N THR A 239 -2.54 -8.68 5.66
CA THR A 239 -1.50 -7.70 5.98
C THR A 239 -1.61 -7.31 7.44
N ARG A 240 -0.59 -6.64 7.93
CA ARG A 240 -0.60 -5.93 9.20
C ARG A 240 0.14 -4.63 8.98
N VAL A 241 -0.52 -3.52 9.27
CA VAL A 241 0.04 -2.18 9.24
C VAL A 241 -0.11 -1.56 10.63
N ASP A 242 0.91 -0.83 11.09
CA ASP A 242 0.79 -0.05 12.33
C ASP A 242 -0.32 0.99 12.23
N ASP A 243 -1.19 1.08 13.24
CA ASP A 243 -2.21 2.15 13.32
C ASP A 243 -1.62 3.57 13.25
N LYS A 244 -0.34 3.73 13.59
CA LYS A 244 0.43 4.97 13.42
C LYS A 244 0.39 5.50 11.99
N CYS A 245 0.35 4.64 10.97
CA CYS A 245 0.25 5.05 9.56
C CYS A 245 -1.01 5.89 9.26
N LEU A 246 -2.02 5.84 10.14
CA LEU A 246 -3.24 6.66 10.06
C LEU A 246 -3.07 8.09 10.63
N PHE A 247 -1.93 8.44 11.23
CA PHE A 247 -1.72 9.77 11.81
C PHE A 247 -1.15 10.78 10.82
N PRO A 248 -1.44 12.09 10.99
CA PRO A 248 -1.19 13.07 9.93
C PRO A 248 0.31 13.29 9.69
N VAL A 249 1.12 13.08 10.72
CA VAL A 249 2.59 13.10 10.59
C VAL A 249 3.10 12.07 9.58
N PHE A 250 2.34 10.99 9.32
CA PHE A 250 2.65 9.95 8.35
C PHE A 250 1.88 10.09 7.04
N ASP A 251 1.14 11.18 6.80
CA ASP A 251 0.43 11.40 5.53
C ASP A 251 1.30 11.28 4.26
N PRO A 252 2.60 11.60 4.27
CA PRO A 252 3.46 11.39 3.11
C PRO A 252 3.73 9.92 2.74
N VAL A 253 3.51 8.98 3.68
CA VAL A 253 3.94 7.57 3.56
C VAL A 253 2.86 6.55 3.89
N GLY A 254 1.83 6.89 4.67
CA GLY A 254 0.82 5.94 5.11
C GLY A 254 0.25 5.12 3.95
N GLY A 255 -0.39 5.80 2.97
CA GLY A 255 -0.96 5.16 1.79
C GLY A 255 0.04 4.31 0.99
N LYS A 256 1.32 4.66 1.01
CA LYS A 256 2.39 3.90 0.33
C LYS A 256 2.72 2.61 1.06
N VAL A 257 2.82 2.66 2.38
CA VAL A 257 3.01 1.46 3.20
C VAL A 257 1.80 0.55 3.02
N GLU A 258 0.58 1.07 3.12
CA GLU A 258 -0.63 0.26 2.96
C GLU A 258 -0.78 -0.33 1.55
N ALA A 259 -0.36 0.37 0.51
CA ALA A 259 -0.37 -0.14 -0.86
C ALA A 259 0.72 -1.21 -1.09
N HIS A 260 1.90 -1.03 -0.48
CA HIS A 260 3.02 -1.97 -0.60
C HIS A 260 2.70 -3.34 0.00
N GLU A 261 1.91 -3.40 1.08
CA GLU A 261 1.58 -4.67 1.72
C GLU A 261 0.50 -5.51 0.99
N LEU A 262 -0.15 -4.98 -0.06
CA LEU A 262 -1.30 -5.60 -0.76
C LEU A 262 -0.93 -6.33 -2.06
#